data_AF-A0A149RR12-F1
#
_entry.id   AF-A0A149RR12-F1
#
_cell.length_a   1.000
_cell.length_b   1.000
_cell.length_c   1.000
_cell.angle_alpha   90.00
_cell.angle_beta   90.00
_cell.angle_gamma   90.00
#
_symmetry.space_group_name_H-M   'P 1'
#
loop_
_entity.id
_entity.type
_entity.pdbx_description
1 polymer ?
#
loop_
_entity_poly.entity_id
_entity_poly.type
_entity_poly.pdbx_seq_one_letter_code
_entity_poly.pdbx_strand_id
1 'polypeptide(L)'
;MGPEELSLIMSPQFINATFRAGEDWYNNLRERAEEAEAFARHRNAFEAANARLVVVNRQLVDQSQRQNAEWKRHAENIVAQFKERVAHDERAYAELSASYSALAADRQARMNELSAIMAISTGKDTTISKLQSELAALRASLNTLHEALDQERQSITTLGEENKSFQVALQDARQESDRLSGHNQSLLAALRDADHDYGTLKSELELSQGRLEYAQAHIVEQQAARRDTDLADEATNAAVSSVMMIMPQVLSLWAAQGKTSLFENPVTSHTGLNGQPLTLRDYLWLSTLIREMQSRNVPGHIIRARCPVKDIESFLTRQVSIAE
;
A
#
# COMPACT_ATOMS: atom_id res chain seq x y z
N MET A 1 160.97 -1.43 -140.35
CA MET A 1 160.40 -2.71 -140.81
C MET A 1 161.32 -3.32 -141.83
N GLY A 2 162.08 -4.35 -141.43
CA GLY A 2 162.88 -5.15 -142.35
C GLY A 2 162.02 -6.14 -143.15
N PRO A 3 162.58 -6.80 -144.19
CA PRO A 3 161.85 -7.78 -145.01
C PRO A 3 161.25 -8.95 -144.21
N GLU A 4 161.92 -9.36 -143.13
CA GLU A 4 161.49 -10.45 -142.24
C GLU A 4 160.31 -10.04 -141.34
N GLU A 5 160.27 -8.78 -140.90
CA GLU A 5 159.14 -8.25 -140.12
C GLU A 5 157.90 -8.09 -141.01
N LEU A 6 158.10 -7.71 -142.28
CA LEU A 6 157.04 -7.67 -143.29
C LEU A 6 156.48 -9.06 -143.61
N SER A 7 157.31 -10.12 -143.67
CA SER A 7 156.82 -11.49 -143.90
C SER A 7 156.05 -12.05 -142.71
N LEU A 8 156.45 -11.68 -141.48
CA LEU A 8 155.77 -12.08 -140.25
C LEU A 8 154.37 -11.48 -140.15
N ILE A 9 154.24 -10.16 -140.42
CA ILE A 9 152.95 -9.45 -140.35
C ILE A 9 152.04 -9.69 -141.57
N MET A 10 152.63 -10.05 -142.72
CA MET A 10 151.89 -10.51 -143.91
C MET A 10 151.62 -12.02 -143.88
N SER A 11 152.06 -12.72 -142.83
CA SER A 11 151.79 -14.15 -142.69
C SER A 11 150.29 -14.37 -142.46
N PRO A 12 149.66 -15.36 -143.11
CA PRO A 12 148.25 -15.68 -142.89
C PRO A 12 147.94 -15.97 -141.42
N GLN A 13 148.91 -16.46 -140.65
CA GLN A 13 148.78 -16.72 -139.22
C GLN A 13 148.67 -15.42 -138.40
N PHE A 14 149.51 -14.42 -138.66
CA PHE A 14 149.45 -13.13 -137.97
C PHE A 14 148.17 -12.37 -138.32
N ILE A 15 147.82 -12.33 -139.61
CA ILE A 15 146.57 -11.70 -140.07
C ILE A 15 145.36 -12.36 -139.39
N ASN A 16 145.26 -13.69 -139.40
CA ASN A 16 144.17 -14.40 -138.72
C ASN A 16 144.16 -14.18 -137.20
N ALA A 17 145.32 -14.09 -136.54
CA ALA A 17 145.41 -13.81 -135.12
C ALA A 17 144.91 -12.40 -134.78
N THR A 18 145.23 -11.40 -135.61
CA THR A 18 144.74 -10.02 -135.41
C THR A 18 143.24 -9.90 -135.66
N PHE A 19 142.69 -10.59 -136.67
CA PHE A 19 141.23 -10.64 -136.87
C PHE A 19 140.51 -11.34 -135.72
N ARG A 20 141.03 -12.47 -135.24
CA ARG A 20 140.49 -13.16 -134.06
C ARG A 20 140.55 -12.29 -132.80
N ALA A 21 141.67 -11.61 -132.55
CA ALA A 21 141.78 -10.71 -131.40
C ALA A 21 140.80 -9.52 -131.50
N GLY A 22 140.56 -8.99 -132.70
CA GLY A 22 139.55 -7.96 -132.93
C GLY A 22 138.11 -8.46 -132.75
N GLU A 23 137.82 -9.68 -133.22
CA GLU A 23 136.53 -10.36 -133.04
C GLU A 23 136.28 -10.69 -131.56
N ASP A 24 137.28 -11.23 -130.85
CA ASP A 24 137.24 -11.49 -129.42
C ASP A 24 137.04 -10.20 -128.61
N TRP A 25 137.71 -9.10 -128.98
CA TRP A 25 137.51 -7.80 -128.35
C TRP A 25 136.11 -7.23 -128.59
N TYR A 26 135.60 -7.31 -129.81
CA TYR A 26 134.24 -6.88 -130.15
C TYR A 26 133.18 -7.72 -129.43
N ASN A 27 133.34 -9.04 -129.40
CA ASN A 27 132.45 -9.94 -128.69
C ASN A 27 132.48 -9.66 -127.17
N ASN A 28 133.65 -9.43 -126.58
CA ASN A 28 133.77 -9.05 -125.17
C ASN A 28 133.09 -7.70 -124.88
N LEU A 29 133.28 -6.70 -125.76
CA LEU A 29 132.63 -5.40 -125.63
C LEU A 29 131.10 -5.53 -125.73
N ARG A 30 130.60 -6.37 -126.65
CA ARG A 30 129.18 -6.65 -126.82
C ARG A 30 128.60 -7.37 -125.60
N GLU A 31 129.27 -8.40 -125.09
CA GLU A 31 128.88 -9.09 -123.85
C GLU A 31 128.82 -8.12 -122.67
N ARG A 32 129.82 -7.25 -122.48
CA ARG A 32 129.81 -6.22 -121.43
C ARG A 32 128.68 -5.20 -121.61
N ALA A 33 128.36 -4.82 -122.84
CA ALA A 33 127.23 -3.92 -123.12
C ALA A 33 125.89 -4.61 -122.82
N GLU A 34 125.73 -5.87 -123.22
CA GLU A 34 124.55 -6.70 -122.92
C GLU A 34 124.37 -6.91 -121.40
N GLU A 35 125.46 -7.15 -120.67
CA GLU A 35 125.49 -7.23 -119.20
C GLU A 35 125.09 -5.89 -118.55
N ALA A 36 125.63 -4.77 -119.02
CA ALA A 36 125.30 -3.44 -118.51
C ALA A 36 123.82 -3.09 -118.77
N GLU A 37 123.29 -3.44 -119.94
CA GLU A 37 121.87 -3.29 -120.27
C GLU A 37 120.97 -4.22 -119.43
N ALA A 38 121.39 -5.46 -119.19
CA ALA A 38 120.69 -6.38 -118.30
C ALA A 38 120.65 -5.85 -116.86
N PHE A 39 121.77 -5.30 -116.37
CA PHE A 39 121.85 -4.67 -115.05
C PHE A 39 120.97 -3.41 -114.95
N ALA A 40 120.99 -2.54 -115.97
CA ALA A 40 120.12 -1.36 -116.03
C ALA A 40 118.63 -1.74 -116.04
N ARG A 41 118.25 -2.78 -116.79
CA ARG A 41 116.88 -3.32 -116.78
C ARG A 41 116.49 -3.85 -115.40
N HIS A 42 117.37 -4.60 -114.73
CA HIS A 42 117.11 -5.09 -113.37
C HIS A 42 116.97 -3.94 -112.36
N ARG A 43 117.84 -2.94 -112.43
CA ARG A 43 117.76 -1.74 -111.59
C ARG A 43 116.44 -1.00 -111.79
N ASN A 44 116.04 -0.73 -113.03
CA ASN A 44 114.79 -0.05 -113.34
C ASN A 44 113.57 -0.86 -112.86
N ALA A 45 113.60 -2.20 -113.00
CA ALA A 45 112.55 -3.07 -112.48
C ALA A 45 112.46 -3.02 -110.94
N PHE A 46 113.61 -2.98 -110.26
CA PHE A 46 113.67 -2.83 -108.81
C PHE A 46 113.13 -1.47 -108.35
N GLU A 47 113.55 -0.37 -108.99
CA GLU A 47 113.05 0.98 -108.70
C GLU A 47 111.52 1.07 -108.91
N ALA A 48 111.00 0.49 -109.99
CA ALA A 48 109.56 0.41 -110.25
C ALA A 48 108.81 -0.43 -109.20
N ALA A 49 109.37 -1.57 -108.77
CA ALA A 49 108.79 -2.38 -107.72
C ALA A 49 108.78 -1.65 -106.37
N ASN A 50 109.87 -0.95 -106.02
CA ASN A 50 109.97 -0.17 -104.80
C ASN A 50 108.96 0.99 -104.79
N ALA A 51 108.80 1.70 -105.91
CA ALA A 51 107.79 2.75 -106.05
C ALA A 51 106.36 2.20 -105.82
N ARG A 52 106.05 1.01 -106.35
CA ARG A 52 104.76 0.32 -106.10
C ARG A 52 104.59 -0.04 -104.63
N LEU A 53 105.63 -0.57 -103.99
CA LEU A 53 105.61 -0.90 -102.56
C LEU A 53 105.33 0.34 -101.69
N VAL A 54 105.95 1.48 -101.98
CA VAL A 54 105.69 2.73 -101.25
C VAL A 54 104.22 3.16 -101.38
N VAL A 55 103.64 3.07 -102.57
CA VAL A 55 102.22 3.40 -102.81
C VAL A 55 101.31 2.44 -102.03
N VAL A 56 101.55 1.13 -102.10
CA VAL A 56 100.76 0.11 -101.38
C VAL A 56 100.87 0.30 -99.87
N ASN A 57 102.07 0.54 -99.34
CA ASN A 57 102.28 0.81 -97.92
C ASN A 57 101.52 2.05 -97.46
N ARG A 58 101.54 3.13 -98.26
CA ARG A 58 100.77 4.33 -97.95
C ARG A 58 99.26 4.06 -97.93
N GLN A 59 98.75 3.31 -98.93
CA GLN A 59 97.34 2.92 -98.97
C GLN A 59 96.93 2.07 -97.76
N LEU A 60 97.77 1.11 -97.35
CA LEU A 60 97.51 0.28 -96.18
C LEU A 60 97.49 1.10 -94.89
N VAL A 61 98.44 2.04 -94.73
CA VAL A 61 98.48 2.94 -93.56
C VAL A 61 97.26 3.86 -93.55
N ASP A 62 96.92 4.50 -94.67
CA ASP A 62 95.76 5.39 -94.77
C ASP A 62 94.45 4.63 -94.51
N GLN A 63 94.32 3.40 -95.03
CA GLN A 63 93.15 2.54 -94.78
C GLN A 63 93.06 2.15 -93.29
N SER A 64 94.17 1.74 -92.69
CA SER A 64 94.22 1.39 -91.26
C SER A 64 93.85 2.57 -90.37
N GLN A 65 94.35 3.78 -90.69
CA GLN A 65 94.01 5.00 -89.95
C GLN A 65 92.53 5.36 -90.07
N ARG A 66 91.93 5.24 -91.27
CA ARG A 66 90.49 5.48 -91.46
C ARG A 66 89.65 4.48 -90.68
N GLN A 67 89.97 3.19 -90.76
CA GLN A 67 89.29 2.15 -89.99
C GLN A 67 89.41 2.42 -88.49
N ASN A 68 90.59 2.77 -87.99
CA ASN A 68 90.79 3.09 -86.58
C ASN A 68 89.96 4.30 -86.14
N ALA A 69 89.85 5.34 -86.98
CA ALA A 69 89.01 6.49 -86.71
C ALA A 69 87.50 6.13 -86.68
N GLU A 70 87.05 5.25 -87.58
CA GLU A 70 85.68 4.73 -87.59
C GLU A 70 85.38 3.90 -86.34
N TRP A 71 86.26 2.98 -85.97
CA TRP A 71 86.16 2.19 -84.74
C TRP A 71 86.12 3.07 -83.49
N LYS A 72 86.97 4.10 -83.43
CA LYS A 72 86.99 5.06 -82.33
C LYS A 72 85.65 5.81 -82.21
N ARG A 73 85.13 6.35 -83.31
CA ARG A 73 83.83 7.03 -83.32
C ARG A 73 82.68 6.09 -82.93
N HIS A 74 82.72 4.85 -83.43
CA HIS A 74 81.71 3.85 -83.09
C HIS A 74 81.74 3.52 -81.59
N ALA A 75 82.93 3.28 -81.02
CA ALA A 75 83.10 3.04 -79.60
C ALA A 75 82.65 4.23 -78.74
N GLU A 76 83.00 5.46 -79.13
CA GLU A 76 82.56 6.69 -78.45
C GLU A 76 81.03 6.82 -78.46
N ASN A 77 80.38 6.50 -79.59
CA ASN A 77 78.92 6.51 -79.69
C ASN A 77 78.27 5.45 -78.79
N ILE A 78 78.80 4.22 -78.76
CA ILE A 78 78.31 3.17 -77.84
C ILE A 78 78.41 3.62 -76.38
N VAL A 79 79.56 4.19 -75.99
CA VAL A 79 79.77 4.69 -74.62
C VAL A 79 78.80 5.82 -74.29
N ALA A 80 78.55 6.75 -75.22
CA ALA A 80 77.58 7.82 -75.03
C ALA A 80 76.16 7.27 -74.83
N GLN A 81 75.72 6.36 -75.70
CA GLN A 81 74.41 5.71 -75.58
C GLN A 81 74.26 4.91 -74.28
N PHE A 82 75.32 4.20 -73.86
CA PHE A 82 75.31 3.47 -72.61
C PHE A 82 75.18 4.40 -71.40
N LYS A 83 75.94 5.50 -71.37
CA LYS A 83 75.84 6.52 -70.31
C LYS A 83 74.44 7.14 -70.25
N GLU A 84 73.85 7.43 -71.40
CA GLU A 84 72.49 7.98 -71.47
C GLU A 84 71.45 6.99 -70.95
N ARG A 85 71.55 5.70 -71.34
CA ARG A 85 70.68 4.64 -70.83
C ARG A 85 70.81 4.46 -69.32
N VAL A 86 72.04 4.40 -68.79
CA VAL A 86 72.26 4.29 -67.35
C VAL A 86 71.67 5.49 -66.61
N ALA A 87 71.88 6.71 -67.10
CA ALA A 87 71.31 7.91 -66.46
C ALA A 87 69.77 7.95 -66.55
N HIS A 88 69.18 7.40 -67.61
CA HIS A 88 67.73 7.25 -67.73
C HIS A 88 67.20 6.21 -66.73
N ASP A 89 67.84 5.05 -66.66
CA ASP A 89 67.44 3.97 -65.74
C ASP A 89 67.58 4.41 -64.29
N GLU A 90 68.67 5.09 -63.92
CA GLU A 90 68.84 5.68 -62.58
C GLU A 90 67.71 6.65 -62.22
N ARG A 91 67.30 7.51 -63.16
CA ARG A 91 66.15 8.41 -62.96
C ARG A 91 64.84 7.65 -62.78
N ALA A 92 64.57 6.67 -63.64
CA ALA A 92 63.37 5.84 -63.54
C ALA A 92 63.33 5.04 -62.22
N TYR A 93 64.47 4.49 -61.78
CA TYR A 93 64.58 3.82 -60.48
C TYR A 93 64.36 4.77 -59.30
N ALA A 94 64.90 6.00 -59.36
CA ALA A 94 64.68 7.00 -58.32
C ALA A 94 63.20 7.41 -58.23
N GLU A 95 62.54 7.64 -59.36
CA GLU A 95 61.10 7.95 -59.42
C GLU A 95 60.24 6.78 -58.91
N LEU A 96 60.58 5.55 -59.28
CA LEU A 96 59.88 4.36 -58.79
C LEU A 96 60.08 4.16 -57.29
N SER A 97 61.29 4.38 -56.78
CA SER A 97 61.59 4.28 -55.35
C SER A 97 60.83 5.34 -54.55
N ALA A 98 60.80 6.58 -55.03
CA ALA A 98 60.06 7.68 -54.41
C ALA A 98 58.55 7.42 -54.39
N SER A 99 57.98 6.95 -55.51
CA SER A 99 56.55 6.62 -55.57
C SER A 99 56.18 5.45 -54.67
N TYR A 100 57.02 4.41 -54.60
CA TYR A 100 56.82 3.29 -53.67
C TYR A 100 56.89 3.74 -52.21
N SER A 101 57.86 4.59 -51.86
CA SER A 101 57.99 5.14 -50.50
C SER A 101 56.78 5.99 -50.13
N ALA A 102 56.27 6.81 -51.05
CA ALA A 102 55.07 7.63 -50.84
C ALA A 102 53.83 6.76 -50.64
N LEU A 103 53.66 5.71 -51.46
CA LEU A 103 52.55 4.77 -51.32
C LEU A 103 52.61 3.99 -50.01
N ALA A 104 53.80 3.57 -49.58
CA ALA A 104 53.99 2.90 -48.30
C ALA A 104 53.62 3.80 -47.12
N ALA A 105 54.00 5.09 -47.18
CA ALA A 105 53.64 6.08 -46.17
C ALA A 105 52.12 6.34 -46.12
N ASP A 106 51.46 6.52 -47.28
CA ASP A 106 50.00 6.68 -47.35
C ASP A 106 49.26 5.45 -46.81
N ARG A 107 49.71 4.24 -47.17
CA ARG A 107 49.14 2.99 -46.64
C ARG A 107 49.27 2.92 -45.12
N GLN A 108 50.42 3.30 -44.56
CA GLN A 108 50.61 3.31 -43.11
C GLN A 108 49.71 4.34 -42.42
N ALA A 109 49.58 5.55 -43.00
CA ALA A 109 48.68 6.58 -42.49
C ALA A 109 47.22 6.10 -42.44
N ARG A 110 46.72 5.51 -43.54
CA ARG A 110 45.37 4.94 -43.60
C ARG A 110 45.17 3.79 -42.62
N MET A 111 46.18 2.95 -42.41
CA MET A 111 46.09 1.86 -41.43
C MET A 111 46.00 2.40 -40.00
N ASN A 112 46.73 3.47 -39.68
CA ASN A 112 46.62 4.15 -38.40
C ASN A 112 45.22 4.78 -38.21
N GLU A 113 44.68 5.46 -39.24
CA GLU A 113 43.33 6.01 -39.20
C GLU A 113 42.27 4.93 -38.99
N LEU A 114 42.37 3.81 -39.71
CA LEU A 114 41.45 2.69 -39.57
C LEU A 114 41.52 2.09 -38.15
N SER A 115 42.73 1.97 -37.58
CA SER A 115 42.90 1.52 -36.19
C SER A 115 42.25 2.47 -35.18
N ALA A 116 42.36 3.79 -35.39
CA ALA A 116 41.73 4.79 -34.54
C ALA A 116 40.19 4.72 -34.63
N ILE A 117 39.65 4.56 -35.84
CA ILE A 117 38.20 4.39 -36.06
C ILE A 117 37.71 3.10 -35.40
N MET A 118 38.44 1.99 -35.52
CA MET A 118 38.09 0.75 -34.83
C MET A 118 38.08 0.93 -33.31
N ALA A 119 39.08 1.59 -32.74
CA ALA A 119 39.11 1.90 -31.30
C ALA A 119 37.90 2.73 -30.88
N ILE A 120 37.53 3.76 -31.65
CA ILE A 120 36.32 4.56 -31.38
C ILE A 120 35.05 3.69 -31.47
N SER A 121 34.94 2.83 -32.48
CA SER A 121 33.78 1.93 -32.66
C SER A 121 33.62 1.01 -31.46
N THR A 122 34.70 0.34 -31.03
CA THR A 122 34.67 -0.53 -29.85
C THR A 122 34.32 0.24 -28.57
N GLY A 123 34.80 1.49 -28.42
CA GLY A 123 34.41 2.38 -27.33
C GLY A 123 32.92 2.74 -27.36
N LYS A 124 32.33 2.91 -28.55
CA LYS A 124 30.88 3.11 -28.69
C LYS A 124 30.10 1.84 -28.38
N ASP A 125 30.54 0.68 -28.83
CA ASP A 125 29.88 -0.61 -28.56
C ASP A 125 29.82 -0.91 -27.06
N THR A 126 30.93 -0.70 -26.34
CA THR A 126 30.97 -0.83 -24.87
C THR A 126 30.01 0.14 -24.18
N THR A 127 29.92 1.38 -24.66
CA THR A 127 28.96 2.38 -24.15
C THR A 127 27.51 1.95 -24.41
N ILE A 128 27.20 1.42 -25.60
CA ILE A 128 25.87 0.90 -25.94
C ILE A 128 25.50 -0.27 -25.03
N SER A 129 26.40 -1.24 -24.82
CA SER A 129 26.15 -2.35 -23.91
C SER A 129 25.88 -1.88 -22.47
N LYS A 130 26.62 -0.86 -22.01
CA LYS A 130 26.37 -0.25 -20.69
C LYS A 130 24.97 0.38 -20.62
N LEU A 131 24.61 1.22 -21.59
CA LEU A 131 23.28 1.84 -21.65
C LEU A 131 22.15 0.80 -21.73
N GLN A 132 22.35 -0.29 -22.46
CA GLN A 132 21.39 -1.40 -22.51
C GLN A 132 21.20 -2.06 -21.14
N SER A 133 22.30 -2.25 -20.39
CA SER A 133 22.23 -2.82 -19.04
C SER A 133 21.53 -1.87 -18.05
N GLU A 134 21.81 -0.57 -18.11
CA GLU A 134 21.15 0.45 -17.29
C GLU A 134 19.65 0.53 -17.61
N LEU A 135 19.29 0.48 -18.90
CA LEU A 135 17.90 0.46 -19.35
C LEU A 135 17.17 -0.80 -18.87
N ALA A 136 17.81 -1.97 -18.89
CA ALA A 136 17.24 -3.19 -18.33
C ALA A 136 17.03 -3.08 -16.81
N ALA A 137 17.98 -2.49 -16.08
CA ALA A 137 17.84 -2.24 -14.65
C ALA A 137 16.68 -1.27 -14.33
N LEU A 138 16.55 -0.19 -15.10
CA LEU A 138 15.43 0.76 -14.97
C LEU A 138 14.08 0.11 -15.25
N ARG A 139 13.97 -0.75 -16.28
CA ARG A 139 12.76 -1.52 -16.55
C ARG A 139 12.40 -2.46 -15.40
N ALA A 140 13.39 -3.15 -14.83
CA ALA A 140 13.17 -4.00 -13.66
C ALA A 140 12.66 -3.18 -12.45
N SER A 141 13.30 -2.04 -12.16
CA SER A 141 12.87 -1.13 -11.10
C SER A 141 11.45 -0.58 -11.32
N LEU A 142 11.08 -0.29 -12.56
CA LEU A 142 9.74 0.17 -12.90
C LEU A 142 8.70 -0.94 -12.64
N ASN A 143 9.00 -2.18 -13.03
CA ASN A 143 8.12 -3.32 -12.76
C ASN A 143 7.93 -3.54 -11.26
N THR A 144 8.99 -3.48 -10.46
CA THR A 144 8.88 -3.61 -8.99
C THR A 144 8.02 -2.51 -8.37
N LEU A 145 8.12 -1.27 -8.88
CA LEU A 145 7.26 -0.17 -8.43
C LEU A 145 5.81 -0.39 -8.85
N HIS A 146 5.57 -0.95 -10.03
CA HIS A 146 4.22 -1.27 -10.50
C HIS A 146 3.57 -2.35 -9.62
N GLU A 147 4.30 -3.41 -9.31
CA GLU A 147 3.85 -4.47 -8.39
C GLU A 147 3.56 -3.92 -7.00
N ALA A 148 4.42 -3.04 -6.46
CA ALA A 148 4.17 -2.37 -5.18
C ALA A 148 2.93 -1.48 -5.22
N LEU A 149 2.73 -0.73 -6.31
CA LEU A 149 1.53 0.10 -6.49
C LEU A 149 0.25 -0.74 -6.57
N ASP A 150 0.30 -1.89 -7.25
CA ASP A 150 -0.84 -2.81 -7.33
C ASP A 150 -1.15 -3.44 -5.95
N GLN A 151 -0.13 -3.76 -5.15
CA GLN A 151 -0.31 -4.19 -3.77
C GLN A 151 -0.94 -3.09 -2.91
N GLU A 152 -0.50 -1.84 -3.01
CA GLU A 152 -1.13 -0.72 -2.29
C GLU A 152 -2.58 -0.52 -2.71
N ARG A 153 -2.89 -0.62 -4.02
CA ARG A 153 -4.26 -0.55 -4.52
C ARG A 153 -5.14 -1.63 -3.93
N GLN A 154 -4.65 -2.87 -3.86
CA GLN A 154 -5.35 -3.97 -3.20
C GLN A 154 -5.58 -3.67 -1.71
N SER A 155 -4.56 -3.19 -1.00
CA SER A 155 -4.69 -2.79 0.41
C SER A 155 -5.71 -1.67 0.61
N ILE A 156 -5.79 -0.70 -0.30
CA ILE A 156 -6.79 0.38 -0.22
C ILE A 156 -8.19 -0.20 -0.44
N THR A 157 -8.36 -1.15 -1.37
CA THR A 157 -9.67 -1.79 -1.59
C THR A 157 -10.13 -2.58 -0.37
N THR A 158 -9.25 -3.35 0.27
CA THR A 158 -9.60 -4.11 1.49
C THR A 158 -9.94 -3.17 2.65
N LEU A 159 -9.13 -2.12 2.87
CA LEU A 159 -9.43 -1.09 3.87
C LEU A 159 -10.76 -0.39 3.57
N GLY A 160 -11.08 -0.17 2.30
CA GLY A 160 -12.37 0.39 1.88
C GLY A 160 -13.56 -0.52 2.21
N GLU A 161 -13.42 -1.83 2.06
CA GLU A 161 -14.42 -2.82 2.46
C GLU A 161 -14.57 -2.91 3.99
N GLU A 162 -13.47 -2.95 4.72
CA GLU A 162 -13.45 -2.94 6.19
C GLU A 162 -14.14 -1.68 6.73
N ASN A 163 -13.84 -0.51 6.15
CA ASN A 163 -14.45 0.75 6.58
C ASN A 163 -15.97 0.77 6.33
N LYS A 164 -16.44 0.21 5.20
CA LYS A 164 -17.88 0.01 4.97
C LYS A 164 -18.51 -0.92 6.01
N SER A 165 -17.83 -2.02 6.37
CA SER A 165 -18.29 -2.92 7.43
C SER A 165 -18.39 -2.21 8.79
N PHE A 166 -17.37 -1.43 9.15
CA PHE A 166 -17.39 -0.62 10.38
C PHE A 166 -18.51 0.42 10.37
N GLN A 167 -18.77 1.08 9.22
CA GLN A 167 -19.90 2.01 9.11
C GLN A 167 -21.24 1.32 9.36
N VAL A 168 -21.46 0.12 8.81
CA VAL A 168 -22.67 -0.68 9.07
C VAL A 168 -22.77 -1.05 10.55
N ALA A 169 -21.71 -1.59 11.14
CA ALA A 169 -21.71 -1.98 12.56
C ALA A 169 -21.97 -0.78 13.48
N LEU A 170 -21.44 0.40 13.14
CA LEU A 170 -21.65 1.63 13.90
C LEU A 170 -23.08 2.15 13.75
N GLN A 171 -23.71 1.98 12.58
CA GLN A 171 -25.12 2.29 12.36
C GLN A 171 -26.02 1.35 13.17
N ASP A 172 -25.73 0.04 13.19
CA ASP A 172 -26.47 -0.94 13.99
C ASP A 172 -26.37 -0.63 15.49
N ALA A 173 -25.16 -0.30 15.98
CA ALA A 173 -24.95 0.10 17.36
C ALA A 173 -25.73 1.37 17.74
N ARG A 174 -25.82 2.36 16.83
CA ARG A 174 -26.65 3.56 17.03
C ARG A 174 -28.14 3.21 17.10
N GLN A 175 -28.63 2.38 16.18
CA GLN A 175 -30.02 1.93 16.21
C GLN A 175 -30.36 1.19 17.51
N GLU A 176 -29.45 0.33 18.00
CA GLU A 176 -29.65 -0.36 19.26
C GLU A 176 -29.62 0.59 20.46
N SER A 177 -28.72 1.58 20.45
CA SER A 177 -28.71 2.65 21.46
C SER A 177 -30.02 3.43 21.48
N ASP A 178 -30.56 3.80 20.31
CA ASP A 178 -31.84 4.50 20.21
C ASP A 178 -33.00 3.62 20.68
N ARG A 179 -32.99 2.33 20.33
CA ARG A 179 -33.97 1.34 20.79
C ARG A 179 -33.95 1.20 22.32
N LEU A 180 -32.77 1.06 22.92
CA LEU A 180 -32.60 0.98 24.37
C LEU A 180 -32.99 2.29 25.06
N SER A 181 -32.67 3.44 24.48
CA SER A 181 -33.13 4.74 24.97
C SER A 181 -34.65 4.84 24.98
N GLY A 182 -35.32 4.44 23.90
CA GLY A 182 -36.78 4.36 23.83
C GLY A 182 -37.37 3.39 24.85
N HIS A 183 -36.75 2.21 25.03
CA HIS A 183 -37.18 1.24 26.05
C HIS A 183 -37.03 1.82 27.47
N ASN A 184 -35.92 2.47 27.77
CA ASN A 184 -35.71 3.14 29.05
C ASN A 184 -36.73 4.25 29.30
N GLN A 185 -37.07 5.06 28.29
CA GLN A 185 -38.13 6.07 28.41
C GLN A 185 -39.50 5.44 28.69
N SER A 186 -39.83 4.34 28.00
CA SER A 186 -41.07 3.59 28.24
C SER A 186 -41.09 2.96 29.64
N LEU A 187 -39.96 2.42 30.12
CA LEU A 187 -39.84 1.83 31.44
C LEU A 187 -39.95 2.89 32.53
N LEU A 188 -39.35 4.06 32.33
CA LEU A 188 -39.52 5.21 33.22
C LEU A 188 -40.97 5.72 33.25
N ALA A 189 -41.67 5.73 32.11
CA ALA A 189 -43.09 6.08 32.08
C ALA A 189 -43.94 5.06 32.84
N ALA A 190 -43.74 3.76 32.59
CA ALA A 190 -44.42 2.69 33.31
C ALA A 190 -44.14 2.72 34.83
N LEU A 191 -42.92 3.06 35.24
CA LEU A 191 -42.59 3.27 36.65
C LEU A 191 -43.32 4.47 37.25
N ARG A 192 -43.48 5.58 36.51
CA ARG A 192 -44.29 6.72 36.98
C ARG A 192 -45.76 6.37 37.09
N ASP A 193 -46.31 5.63 36.13
CA ASP A 193 -47.69 5.17 36.17
C ASP A 193 -47.91 4.24 37.36
N ALA A 194 -47.01 3.28 37.59
CA ALA A 194 -47.06 2.39 38.75
C ALA A 194 -46.92 3.14 40.08
N ASP A 195 -46.08 4.17 40.15
CA ASP A 195 -45.94 5.03 41.34
C ASP A 195 -47.22 5.86 41.60
N HIS A 196 -47.87 6.35 40.53
CA HIS A 196 -49.16 7.01 40.61
C HIS A 196 -50.27 6.07 41.09
N ASP A 197 -50.34 4.87 40.53
CA ASP A 197 -51.28 3.82 40.94
C ASP A 197 -51.05 3.43 42.40
N TYR A 198 -49.79 3.27 42.83
CA TYR A 198 -49.46 2.99 44.22
C TYR A 198 -49.89 4.12 45.16
N GLY A 199 -49.66 5.39 44.77
CA GLY A 199 -50.13 6.55 45.54
C GLY A 199 -51.66 6.61 45.66
N THR A 200 -52.37 6.24 44.60
CA THR A 200 -53.84 6.16 44.58
C THR A 200 -54.35 5.04 45.49
N LEU A 201 -53.80 3.83 45.35
CA LEU A 201 -54.16 2.69 46.20
C LEU A 201 -53.89 2.98 47.68
N LYS A 202 -52.76 3.63 47.98
CA LYS A 202 -52.42 4.03 49.35
C LYS A 202 -53.45 5.01 49.92
N SER A 203 -53.86 6.00 49.13
CA SER A 203 -54.90 6.96 49.53
C SER A 203 -56.26 6.29 49.74
N GLU A 204 -56.63 5.33 48.89
CA GLU A 204 -57.84 4.51 49.04
C GLU A 204 -57.79 3.62 50.28
N LEU A 205 -56.63 3.03 50.58
CA LEU A 205 -56.42 2.23 51.79
C LEU A 205 -56.59 3.09 53.04
N GLU A 206 -55.96 4.26 53.10
CA GLU A 206 -56.10 5.22 54.21
C GLU A 206 -57.57 5.65 54.39
N LEU A 207 -58.28 5.92 53.29
CA LEU A 207 -59.71 6.24 53.32
C LEU A 207 -60.56 5.07 53.84
N SER A 208 -60.23 3.84 53.44
CA SER A 208 -60.95 2.63 53.87
C SER A 208 -60.72 2.32 55.35
N GLN A 209 -59.50 2.55 55.86
CA GLN A 209 -59.18 2.44 57.28
C GLN A 209 -59.95 3.46 58.11
N GLY A 210 -60.01 4.72 57.67
CA GLY A 210 -60.83 5.75 58.33
C GLY A 210 -62.33 5.41 58.34
N ARG A 211 -62.87 4.80 57.27
CA ARG A 211 -64.26 4.30 57.24
C ARG A 211 -64.48 3.13 58.20
N LEU A 212 -63.49 2.25 58.34
CA LEU A 212 -63.56 1.12 59.26
C LEU A 212 -63.59 1.60 60.72
N GLU A 213 -62.71 2.53 61.10
CA GLU A 213 -62.68 3.13 62.44
C GLU A 213 -64.00 3.83 62.79
N TYR A 214 -64.57 4.58 61.83
CA TYR A 214 -65.89 5.21 61.99
C TYR A 214 -67.02 4.20 62.20
N ALA A 215 -67.04 3.11 61.43
CA ALA A 215 -68.04 2.04 61.58
C ALA A 215 -67.88 1.28 62.91
N GLN A 216 -66.63 1.09 63.38
CA GLN A 216 -66.34 0.42 64.64
C GLN A 216 -66.82 1.22 65.84
N ALA A 217 -66.67 2.55 65.81
CA ALA A 217 -67.22 3.46 66.82
C ALA A 217 -68.75 3.37 66.90
N HIS A 218 -69.43 3.32 65.76
CA HIS A 218 -70.90 3.27 65.69
C HIS A 218 -71.50 1.93 66.17
N ILE A 219 -70.76 0.82 66.06
CA ILE A 219 -71.19 -0.49 66.60
C ILE A 219 -71.11 -0.53 68.13
N VAL A 220 -70.06 0.07 68.71
CA VAL A 220 -69.89 0.14 70.19
C VAL A 220 -71.04 0.92 70.82
N GLU A 221 -71.47 2.02 70.18
CA GLU A 221 -72.56 2.86 70.65
C GLU A 221 -73.93 2.13 70.62
N GLN A 222 -74.20 1.36 69.55
CA GLN A 222 -75.41 0.55 69.47
C GLN A 222 -75.43 -0.64 70.46
N GLN A 223 -74.27 -1.22 70.76
CA GLN A 223 -74.16 -2.31 71.74
C GLN A 223 -74.39 -1.82 73.17
N ALA A 224 -73.98 -0.60 73.50
CA ALA A 224 -74.29 0.03 74.79
C ALA A 224 -75.80 0.26 74.96
N ALA A 225 -76.47 0.80 73.94
CA ALA A 225 -77.91 1.06 73.99
C ALA A 225 -78.77 -0.21 74.14
N ARG A 226 -78.36 -1.34 73.54
CA ARG A 226 -79.08 -2.63 73.68
C ARG A 226 -78.93 -3.26 75.08
N ARG A 227 -77.75 -3.14 75.70
CA ARG A 227 -77.55 -3.67 77.07
C ARG A 227 -78.43 -2.96 78.09
N ASP A 228 -78.59 -1.66 77.96
CA ASP A 228 -79.39 -0.86 78.89
C ASP A 228 -80.90 -1.18 78.79
N THR A 229 -81.39 -1.55 77.59
CA THR A 229 -82.78 -2.00 77.41
C THR A 229 -83.02 -3.39 77.96
N ASP A 230 -82.09 -4.33 77.76
CA ASP A 230 -82.23 -5.72 78.24
C ASP A 230 -82.27 -5.77 79.79
N LEU A 231 -81.41 -4.98 80.45
CA LEU A 231 -81.40 -4.88 81.91
C LEU A 231 -82.72 -4.34 82.48
N ALA A 232 -83.38 -3.41 81.78
CA ALA A 232 -84.66 -2.83 82.19
C ALA A 232 -85.83 -3.82 82.06
N ASP A 233 -85.85 -4.64 81.01
CA ASP A 233 -86.86 -5.67 80.82
C ASP A 233 -86.68 -6.83 81.82
N GLU A 234 -85.44 -7.20 82.14
CA GLU A 234 -85.15 -8.22 83.15
C GLU A 234 -85.54 -7.77 84.56
N ALA A 235 -85.32 -6.50 84.91
CA ALA A 235 -85.81 -5.89 86.14
C ALA A 235 -87.35 -5.88 86.21
N THR A 236 -88.02 -5.63 85.08
CA THR A 236 -89.48 -5.65 85.01
C THR A 236 -90.02 -7.06 85.26
N ASN A 237 -89.43 -8.08 84.65
CA ASN A 237 -89.82 -9.47 84.87
C ASN A 237 -89.56 -9.94 86.31
N ALA A 238 -88.42 -9.55 86.91
CA ALA A 238 -88.10 -9.87 88.30
C ALA A 238 -89.08 -9.22 89.29
N ALA A 239 -89.50 -7.98 89.01
CA ALA A 239 -90.51 -7.29 89.81
C ALA A 239 -91.88 -7.97 89.75
N VAL A 240 -92.30 -8.47 88.57
CA VAL A 240 -93.54 -9.27 88.43
C VAL A 240 -93.49 -10.50 89.32
N SER A 241 -92.38 -11.24 89.28
CA SER A 241 -92.20 -12.45 90.09
C SER A 241 -92.25 -12.14 91.60
N SER A 242 -91.55 -11.08 92.02
CA SER A 242 -91.52 -10.66 93.44
C SER A 242 -92.87 -10.18 93.95
N VAL A 243 -93.61 -9.40 93.16
CA VAL A 243 -94.95 -8.92 93.54
C VAL A 243 -95.96 -10.07 93.58
N MET A 244 -95.86 -11.05 92.68
CA MET A 244 -96.68 -12.27 92.74
C MET A 244 -96.43 -13.10 94.00
N MET A 245 -95.23 -13.05 94.58
CA MET A 245 -94.92 -13.74 95.84
C MET A 245 -95.36 -12.96 97.08
N ILE A 246 -95.27 -11.62 97.05
CA ILE A 246 -95.60 -10.76 98.20
C ILE A 246 -97.11 -10.54 98.32
N MET A 247 -97.84 -10.39 97.22
CA MET A 247 -99.29 -10.10 97.23
C MET A 247 -100.12 -11.16 97.99
N PRO A 248 -99.91 -12.48 97.83
CA PRO A 248 -100.62 -13.50 98.61
C PRO A 248 -100.28 -13.47 100.10
N GLN A 249 -99.03 -13.15 100.46
CA GLN A 249 -98.60 -13.05 101.86
C GLN A 249 -99.27 -11.86 102.56
N VAL A 250 -99.29 -10.69 101.90
CA VAL A 250 -99.97 -9.48 102.40
C VAL A 250 -101.48 -9.70 102.52
N LEU A 251 -102.12 -10.42 101.57
CA LEU A 251 -103.53 -10.83 101.67
C LEU A 251 -103.79 -11.72 102.88
N SER A 252 -102.93 -12.72 103.12
CA SER A 252 -103.11 -13.66 104.22
C SER A 252 -102.99 -12.98 105.60
N LEU A 253 -102.07 -12.01 105.73
CA LEU A 253 -101.90 -11.23 106.96
C LEU A 253 -103.06 -10.26 107.22
N TRP A 254 -103.66 -9.70 106.16
CA TRP A 254 -104.81 -8.79 106.30
C TRP A 254 -106.13 -9.51 106.53
N ALA A 255 -106.33 -10.67 105.89
CA ALA A 255 -107.52 -11.50 106.11
C ALA A 255 -107.63 -12.00 107.56
N ALA A 256 -106.51 -12.16 108.26
CA ALA A 256 -106.48 -12.49 109.70
C ALA A 256 -107.03 -11.37 110.61
N GLN A 257 -107.22 -10.15 110.10
CA GLN A 257 -107.71 -8.98 110.85
C GLN A 257 -109.20 -8.68 110.66
N GLY A 258 -109.95 -9.52 109.93
CA GLY A 258 -111.42 -9.45 109.86
C GLY A 258 -112.01 -8.25 109.09
N LYS A 259 -111.22 -7.54 108.27
CA LYS A 259 -111.66 -6.39 107.44
C LYS A 259 -111.69 -6.74 105.93
N THR A 260 -112.58 -6.13 105.15
CA THR A 260 -112.67 -6.29 103.67
C THR A 260 -111.65 -5.42 102.90
N SER A 261 -111.10 -5.98 101.80
CA SER A 261 -110.21 -5.45 100.72
C SER A 261 -109.16 -4.37 101.07
N LEU A 262 -107.91 -4.78 101.32
CA LEU A 262 -106.74 -3.91 101.61
C LEU A 262 -106.16 -3.17 100.39
N PHE A 263 -106.21 -3.78 99.20
CA PHE A 263 -105.36 -3.34 98.08
C PHE A 263 -105.82 -2.07 97.39
N GLU A 264 -107.06 -1.65 97.64
CA GLU A 264 -107.62 -0.42 97.08
C GLU A 264 -107.47 0.77 98.04
N ASN A 265 -106.88 0.54 99.23
CA ASN A 265 -106.67 1.61 100.18
C ASN A 265 -105.58 2.57 99.67
N PRO A 266 -105.82 3.88 99.78
CA PRO A 266 -104.86 4.87 99.33
C PRO A 266 -103.68 4.93 100.30
N VAL A 267 -102.48 4.81 99.74
CA VAL A 267 -101.20 5.08 100.40
C VAL A 267 -100.94 6.57 100.30
N THR A 268 -101.45 7.35 101.26
CA THR A 268 -101.42 8.82 101.24
C THR A 268 -100.00 9.40 101.25
N SER A 269 -99.01 8.61 101.66
CA SER A 269 -97.57 8.95 101.64
C SER A 269 -96.92 8.92 100.25
N HIS A 270 -97.49 8.19 99.28
CA HIS A 270 -96.91 7.98 97.96
C HIS A 270 -97.90 8.39 96.88
N THR A 271 -97.46 9.23 95.94
CA THR A 271 -98.32 9.76 94.87
C THR A 271 -97.78 9.41 93.50
N GLY A 272 -98.68 9.13 92.56
CA GLY A 272 -98.32 9.06 91.14
C GLY A 272 -97.87 10.42 90.59
N LEU A 273 -97.32 10.45 89.37
CA LEU A 273 -96.99 11.70 88.68
C LEU A 273 -98.20 12.66 88.52
N ASN A 274 -99.42 12.12 88.57
CA ASN A 274 -100.69 12.86 88.53
C ASN A 274 -101.11 13.45 89.89
N GLY A 275 -100.31 13.29 90.95
CA GLY A 275 -100.57 13.85 92.28
C GLY A 275 -101.63 13.11 93.10
N GLN A 276 -102.23 12.03 92.57
CA GLN A 276 -103.17 11.18 93.30
C GLN A 276 -102.41 10.19 94.21
N PRO A 277 -102.94 9.86 95.40
CA PRO A 277 -102.38 8.80 96.24
C PRO A 277 -102.36 7.48 95.47
N LEU A 278 -101.24 6.76 95.54
CA LEU A 278 -101.15 5.42 94.99
C LEU A 278 -102.03 4.47 95.81
N THR A 279 -102.64 3.48 95.15
CA THR A 279 -103.21 2.36 95.90
C THR A 279 -102.09 1.51 96.49
N LEU A 280 -102.38 0.72 97.53
CA LEU A 280 -101.37 -0.19 98.08
C LEU A 280 -100.82 -1.16 97.02
N ARG A 281 -101.67 -1.60 96.08
CA ARG A 281 -101.24 -2.41 94.93
C ARG A 281 -100.22 -1.68 94.07
N ASP A 282 -100.51 -0.43 93.69
CA ASP A 282 -99.62 0.36 92.84
C ASP A 282 -98.31 0.68 93.56
N TYR A 283 -98.38 0.98 94.86
CA TYR A 283 -97.19 1.18 95.69
C TYR A 283 -96.33 -0.09 95.73
N LEU A 284 -96.90 -1.27 95.99
CA LEU A 284 -96.16 -2.53 96.03
C LEU A 284 -95.54 -2.86 94.67
N TRP A 285 -96.28 -2.64 93.57
CA TRP A 285 -95.76 -2.82 92.22
C TRP A 285 -94.58 -1.89 91.94
N LEU A 286 -94.77 -0.58 92.14
CA LEU A 286 -93.78 0.43 91.78
C LEU A 286 -92.57 0.40 92.71
N SER A 287 -92.75 0.14 94.00
CA SER A 287 -91.63 0.01 94.94
C SER A 287 -90.78 -1.22 94.61
N THR A 288 -91.41 -2.34 94.26
CA THR A 288 -90.68 -3.54 93.86
C THR A 288 -89.97 -3.34 92.52
N LEU A 289 -90.63 -2.70 91.55
CA LEU A 289 -90.05 -2.40 90.23
C LEU A 289 -88.86 -1.43 90.32
N ILE A 290 -89.00 -0.34 91.09
CA ILE A 290 -87.91 0.63 91.29
C ILE A 290 -86.73 -0.04 91.98
N ARG A 291 -86.98 -0.90 92.97
CA ARG A 291 -85.93 -1.63 93.70
C ARG A 291 -85.19 -2.62 92.82
N GLU A 292 -85.91 -3.38 91.99
CA GLU A 292 -85.31 -4.29 91.01
C GLU A 292 -84.49 -3.54 89.96
N MET A 293 -85.01 -2.45 89.41
CA MET A 293 -84.29 -1.62 88.44
C MET A 293 -83.03 -0.98 89.02
N GLN A 294 -83.09 -0.47 90.25
CA GLN A 294 -81.90 0.08 90.94
C GLN A 294 -80.86 -1.01 91.25
N SER A 295 -81.29 -2.18 91.69
CA SER A 295 -80.38 -3.29 92.02
C SER A 295 -79.61 -3.82 90.80
N ARG A 296 -80.16 -3.64 89.59
CA ARG A 296 -79.56 -4.06 88.32
C ARG A 296 -78.80 -2.92 87.62
N ASN A 297 -78.54 -1.82 88.32
CA ASN A 297 -77.86 -0.62 87.81
C ASN A 297 -78.48 -0.06 86.51
N VAL A 298 -79.81 -0.18 86.35
CA VAL A 298 -80.50 0.40 85.21
C VAL A 298 -80.29 1.93 85.25
N PRO A 299 -79.86 2.59 84.16
CA PRO A 299 -79.65 4.03 84.15
C PRO A 299 -80.87 4.80 84.62
N GLY A 300 -80.68 5.81 85.49
CA GLY A 300 -81.78 6.51 86.15
C GLY A 300 -82.81 7.17 85.21
N HIS A 301 -82.42 7.51 83.98
CA HIS A 301 -83.33 8.03 82.96
C HIS A 301 -84.32 6.95 82.45
N ILE A 302 -83.91 5.68 82.38
CA ILE A 302 -84.78 4.54 82.04
C ILE A 302 -85.72 4.21 83.20
N ILE A 303 -85.22 4.26 84.45
CA ILE A 303 -86.04 4.03 85.65
C ILE A 303 -87.18 5.06 85.74
N ARG A 304 -86.87 6.34 85.49
CA ARG A 304 -87.88 7.42 85.46
C ARG A 304 -88.92 7.22 84.35
N ALA A 305 -88.52 6.70 83.19
CA ALA A 305 -89.44 6.42 82.09
C ALA A 305 -90.41 5.26 82.40
N ARG A 306 -89.96 4.25 83.17
CA ARG A 306 -90.77 3.04 83.46
C ARG A 306 -91.58 3.11 84.76
N CYS A 307 -91.22 4.00 85.70
CA CYS A 307 -91.88 4.13 87.01
C CYS A 307 -92.48 5.53 87.19
N PRO A 308 -93.77 5.75 86.86
CA PRO A 308 -94.38 7.07 86.86
C PRO A 308 -94.81 7.55 88.25
N VAL A 309 -93.82 7.74 89.14
CA VAL A 309 -94.03 8.21 90.52
C VAL A 309 -93.44 9.59 90.74
N LYS A 310 -94.05 10.36 91.64
CA LYS A 310 -93.50 11.63 92.09
C LYS A 310 -92.38 11.36 93.11
N ASP A 311 -91.24 12.03 92.94
CA ASP A 311 -90.04 11.92 93.80
C ASP A 311 -89.43 10.50 93.89
N ILE A 312 -89.14 9.89 92.73
CA ILE A 312 -88.61 8.51 92.58
C ILE A 312 -87.39 8.20 93.47
N GLU A 313 -86.54 9.19 93.70
CA GLU A 313 -85.30 9.07 94.50
C GLU A 313 -85.59 8.83 95.99
N SER A 314 -86.77 9.24 96.48
CA SER A 314 -87.22 9.04 97.86
C SER A 314 -88.32 7.98 98.00
N PHE A 315 -88.74 7.36 96.89
CA PHE A 315 -89.92 6.50 96.83
C PHE A 315 -89.79 5.21 97.66
N LEU A 316 -88.59 4.65 97.78
CA LEU A 316 -88.37 3.42 98.57
C LEU A 316 -88.08 3.68 100.04
N THR A 317 -87.72 4.91 100.41
CA THR A 317 -87.25 5.27 101.76
C THR A 317 -88.30 6.04 102.55
N ARG A 318 -89.34 6.56 101.89
CA ARG A 318 -90.45 7.27 102.54
C ARG A 318 -91.33 6.29 103.33
N GLN A 319 -91.72 6.70 104.53
CA GLN A 319 -92.56 5.89 105.44
C GLN A 319 -93.97 5.70 104.86
N VAL A 320 -94.46 4.46 104.86
CA VAL A 320 -95.75 4.09 104.24
C VAL A 320 -96.90 4.33 105.22
N SER A 321 -97.80 5.25 104.86
CA SER A 321 -99.06 5.50 105.55
C SER A 321 -100.22 5.04 104.68
N ILE A 322 -101.05 4.11 105.20
CA ILE A 322 -102.26 3.58 104.55
C ILE A 322 -103.48 4.15 105.28
N ALA A 323 -104.44 4.72 104.56
CA ALA A 323 -105.72 5.11 105.16
C ALA A 323 -106.57 3.85 105.42
N GLU A 324 -107.10 3.68 106.64
CA GLU A 324 -108.08 2.63 106.97
C GLU A 324 -109.49 2.99 106.51
#